data_AF-A0A957HG27-F1
#
_entry.id   AF-A0A957HG27-F1
#
_cell.length_a   1.000
_cell.length_b   1.000
_cell.length_c   1.000
_cell.angle_alpha   90.00
_cell.angle_beta   90.00
_cell.angle_gamma   90.00
#
_symmetry.space_group_name_H-M   'P 1'
#
loop_
_entity.id
_entity.type
_entity.pdbx_description
1 polymer ?
#
loop_
_entity_poly.entity_id
_entity_poly.type
_entity_poly.pdbx_seq_one_letter_code
_entity_poly.pdbx_strand_id
1 'polypeptide(L)'
;MTQISAAENHIIQVMDGRWRLLYQERPTAEATTSGLRYGNRFGSSRRLPGEKILQTEDIQQVVLGWQRTDEAWHLGLILKPPIAEERGSRWCEMVYWPDPEVHVFQELAQQTGEHLAQTLGVPFRLIPPRQIEATPQPRPLPELPLHFGLWTMEYASADKRRFVIKRSTRWEMRQYGRIAWYTFWMLVYLALSLMTLFSDLALPNAGTLLPDPHWLPYMGLATVVLLAGLIVATLITTLRKPNSIFVDGVRGTISAWKNRRLVWQIPANEIQSVYVSEIVKRREVPPATEYGEINLHLGGGKFHFVLVQEDPEENADTPLPDDPIQYKDSDVRELTQDNAFTDLQAANLYIAETLGILAAWHDLRVR
;
A
#
# COMPACT_ATOMS: atom_id res chain seq x y z
N MET A 1 -52.47 20.97 7.32
CA MET A 1 -51.69 20.03 8.16
C MET A 1 -51.22 18.93 7.26
N THR A 2 -49.91 18.76 7.12
CA THR A 2 -49.29 17.75 6.26
C THR A 2 -48.57 16.73 7.14
N GLN A 3 -48.75 15.45 6.86
CA GLN A 3 -48.12 14.36 7.59
C GLN A 3 -47.19 13.58 6.68
N ILE A 4 -45.94 13.43 7.10
CA ILE A 4 -44.86 12.82 6.30
C ILE A 4 -44.26 11.68 7.11
N SER A 5 -44.18 10.49 6.51
CA SER A 5 -43.54 9.34 7.15
C SER A 5 -42.04 9.35 6.90
N ALA A 6 -41.27 8.88 7.87
CA ALA A 6 -39.83 8.73 7.77
C ALA A 6 -39.38 7.41 8.44
N ALA A 7 -38.08 7.13 8.45
CA ALA A 7 -37.53 5.89 8.99
C ALA A 7 -37.90 5.65 10.46
N GLU A 8 -37.81 4.39 10.89
CA GLU A 8 -38.01 3.98 12.29
C GLU A 8 -39.37 4.36 12.89
N ASN A 9 -40.43 4.42 12.07
CA ASN A 9 -41.78 4.86 12.49
C ASN A 9 -41.82 6.30 13.01
N HIS A 10 -40.94 7.17 12.50
CA HIS A 10 -41.05 8.59 12.70
C HIS A 10 -42.13 9.17 11.79
N ILE A 11 -42.89 10.11 12.35
CA ILE A 11 -43.92 10.86 11.64
C ILE A 11 -43.62 12.33 11.84
N ILE A 12 -43.64 13.10 10.77
CA ILE A 12 -43.44 14.53 10.79
C ILE A 12 -44.77 15.21 10.49
N GLN A 13 -45.18 16.12 11.37
CA GLN A 13 -46.38 16.93 11.19
C GLN A 13 -45.99 18.38 10.97
N VAL A 14 -46.42 18.93 9.84
CA VAL A 14 -46.23 20.33 9.47
C VAL A 14 -47.58 21.05 9.60
N MET A 15 -47.58 22.11 10.40
CA MET A 15 -48.71 23.01 10.66
C MET A 15 -48.23 24.46 10.52
N ASP A 16 -49.15 25.41 10.41
CA ASP A 16 -48.80 26.83 10.29
C ASP A 16 -47.95 27.28 11.49
N GLY A 17 -46.67 27.58 11.22
CA GLY A 17 -45.70 28.00 12.24
C GLY A 17 -45.24 26.92 13.22
N ARG A 18 -45.52 25.63 12.96
CA ARG A 18 -45.04 24.52 13.80
C ARG A 18 -44.61 23.32 12.98
N TRP A 19 -43.51 22.73 13.39
CA TRP A 19 -43.01 21.46 12.87
C TRP A 19 -42.85 20.49 14.03
N ARG A 20 -43.36 19.27 13.90
CA ARG A 20 -43.30 18.26 14.97
C ARG A 20 -42.75 16.94 14.44
N LEU A 21 -41.81 16.38 15.18
CA LEU A 21 -41.37 14.99 15.03
C LEU A 21 -42.07 14.15 16.09
N LEU A 22 -42.73 13.09 15.63
CA LEU A 22 -43.39 12.10 16.46
C LEU A 22 -42.70 10.75 16.28
N TYR A 23 -42.60 9.99 17.36
CA TYR A 23 -42.21 8.58 17.35
C TYR A 23 -43.34 7.79 18.00
N GLN A 24 -43.93 6.84 17.27
CA GLN A 24 -45.10 6.08 17.75
C GLN A 24 -46.21 7.03 18.28
N GLU A 25 -46.55 8.04 17.48
CA GLU A 25 -47.57 9.07 17.79
C GLU A 25 -47.28 9.98 19.00
N ARG A 26 -46.11 9.85 19.63
CA ARG A 26 -45.69 10.71 20.74
C ARG A 26 -44.71 11.78 20.26
N PRO A 27 -44.92 13.07 20.58
CA PRO A 27 -44.01 14.13 20.17
C PRO A 27 -42.63 13.96 20.84
N THR A 28 -41.58 13.85 20.03
CA THR A 28 -40.19 13.76 20.47
C THR A 28 -39.45 15.08 20.33
N ALA A 29 -39.78 15.86 19.31
CA ALA A 29 -39.30 17.22 19.11
C ALA A 29 -40.36 18.10 18.44
N GLU A 30 -40.38 19.39 18.77
CA GLU A 30 -41.30 20.40 18.25
C GLU A 30 -40.53 21.69 18.00
N ALA A 31 -40.51 22.14 16.74
CA ALA A 31 -39.93 23.41 16.36
C ALA A 31 -41.01 24.49 16.27
N THR A 32 -40.64 25.67 16.73
CA THR A 32 -41.43 26.90 16.71
C THR A 32 -40.49 28.07 16.44
N THR A 33 -41.02 29.29 16.34
CA THR A 33 -40.19 30.50 16.21
C THR A 33 -39.28 30.76 17.41
N SER A 34 -39.61 30.20 18.59
CA SER A 34 -38.76 30.28 19.79
C SER A 34 -37.68 29.21 19.86
N GLY A 35 -37.54 28.35 18.84
CA GLY A 35 -36.54 27.29 18.80
C GLY A 35 -37.16 25.88 18.81
N LEU A 36 -36.32 24.89 19.11
CA LEU A 36 -36.66 23.48 19.09
C LEU A 36 -36.82 22.93 20.52
N ARG A 37 -38.05 22.61 20.91
CA ARG A 37 -38.34 21.87 22.15
C ARG A 37 -38.18 20.38 21.91
N TYR A 38 -37.57 19.64 22.83
CA TYR A 38 -37.38 18.20 22.70
C TYR A 38 -37.65 17.44 24.00
N GLY A 39 -38.03 16.17 23.86
CA GLY A 39 -38.20 15.25 24.98
C GLY A 39 -36.87 14.70 25.50
N ASN A 40 -36.86 14.21 26.75
CA ASN A 40 -35.65 13.69 27.40
C ASN A 40 -34.92 12.63 26.57
N ARG A 41 -35.67 11.66 26.01
CA ARG A 41 -35.08 10.57 25.21
C ARG A 41 -34.40 11.07 23.94
N PHE A 42 -35.03 12.05 23.27
CA PHE A 42 -34.48 12.68 22.09
C PHE A 42 -33.22 13.49 22.43
N GLY A 43 -33.27 14.27 23.51
CA GLY A 43 -32.14 15.05 23.99
C GLY A 43 -30.96 14.17 24.40
N SER A 44 -31.20 13.11 25.17
CA SER A 44 -30.13 12.21 25.64
C SER A 44 -29.46 11.44 24.51
N SER A 45 -30.23 10.94 23.53
CA SER A 45 -29.65 10.19 22.40
C SER A 45 -28.78 11.06 21.50
N ARG A 46 -29.03 12.37 21.49
CA ARG A 46 -28.33 13.38 20.70
C ARG A 46 -27.42 14.27 21.53
N ARG A 47 -27.21 13.95 22.82
CA ARG A 47 -26.39 14.74 23.77
C ARG A 47 -26.69 16.25 23.70
N LEU A 48 -27.98 16.59 23.71
CA LEU A 48 -28.44 17.98 23.79
C LEU A 48 -28.45 18.47 25.26
N PRO A 49 -28.40 19.79 25.50
CA PRO A 49 -28.43 20.35 26.85
C PRO A 49 -29.64 19.91 27.69
N GLY A 50 -29.53 20.04 29.01
CA GLY A 50 -30.60 19.65 29.94
C GLY A 50 -31.86 20.51 29.86
N GLU A 51 -31.79 21.69 29.25
CA GLU A 51 -32.84 22.72 29.25
C GLU A 51 -34.07 22.36 28.38
N LYS A 52 -34.03 21.23 27.65
CA LYS A 52 -35.12 20.69 26.80
C LYS A 52 -35.63 21.63 25.71
N ILE A 53 -34.94 22.75 25.51
CA ILE A 53 -35.14 23.68 24.43
C ILE A 53 -33.78 24.02 23.85
N LEU A 54 -33.70 24.10 22.53
CA LEU A 54 -32.56 24.62 21.80
C LEU A 54 -33.01 25.93 21.18
N GLN A 55 -32.39 27.04 21.58
CA GLN A 55 -32.81 28.35 21.09
C GLN A 55 -32.47 28.46 19.61
N THR A 56 -33.25 29.25 18.87
CA THR A 56 -32.96 29.55 17.47
C THR A 56 -31.54 30.13 17.30
N GLU A 57 -31.08 30.89 18.29
CA GLU A 57 -29.74 31.47 18.34
C GLU A 57 -28.62 30.42 18.38
N ASP A 58 -28.89 29.21 18.85
CA ASP A 58 -27.93 28.09 18.90
C ASP A 58 -27.89 27.28 17.60
N ILE A 59 -28.86 27.51 16.71
CA ILE A 59 -29.01 26.78 15.45
C ILE A 59 -28.43 27.63 14.33
N GLN A 60 -27.46 27.10 13.61
CA GLN A 60 -26.85 27.79 12.47
C GLN A 60 -27.69 27.64 11.20
N GLN A 61 -28.15 26.42 10.90
CA GLN A 61 -28.91 26.09 9.70
C GLN A 61 -29.53 24.69 9.81
N VAL A 62 -30.56 24.44 9.01
CA VAL A 62 -31.10 23.11 8.73
C VAL A 62 -30.39 22.56 7.50
N VAL A 63 -29.94 21.30 7.56
CA VAL A 63 -29.26 20.63 6.45
C VAL A 63 -29.95 19.32 6.12
N LEU A 64 -30.13 19.08 4.82
CA LEU A 64 -30.51 17.81 4.26
C LEU A 64 -29.36 17.29 3.39
N GLY A 65 -28.94 16.04 3.59
CA GLY A 65 -27.92 15.41 2.75
C GLY A 65 -28.15 13.92 2.60
N TRP A 66 -27.73 13.36 1.47
CA TRP A 66 -27.78 11.92 1.24
C TRP A 66 -26.45 11.26 1.65
N GLN A 67 -26.54 10.18 2.43
CA GLN A 67 -25.40 9.44 2.94
C GLN A 67 -25.32 8.05 2.26
N ARG A 68 -24.13 7.69 1.80
CA ARG A 68 -23.91 6.47 1.01
C ARG A 68 -23.88 5.20 1.85
N THR A 69 -23.37 5.28 3.07
CA THR A 69 -23.11 4.08 3.89
C THR A 69 -24.39 3.33 4.27
N ASP A 70 -25.50 4.06 4.37
CA ASP A 70 -26.83 3.60 4.73
C ASP A 70 -27.88 3.96 3.68
N GLU A 71 -27.44 4.49 2.55
CA GLU A 71 -28.25 4.81 1.37
C GLU A 71 -29.50 5.63 1.73
N ALA A 72 -29.34 6.68 2.52
CA ALA A 72 -30.45 7.43 3.10
C ALA A 72 -30.28 8.94 3.02
N TRP A 73 -31.40 9.66 2.97
CA TRP A 73 -31.45 11.10 3.17
C TRP A 73 -31.54 11.42 4.66
N HIS A 74 -30.62 12.21 5.19
CA HIS A 74 -30.60 12.65 6.60
C HIS A 74 -30.93 14.13 6.71
N LEU A 75 -31.96 14.45 7.49
CA LEU A 75 -32.33 15.80 7.87
C LEU A 75 -31.84 16.08 9.28
N GLY A 76 -31.15 17.19 9.47
CA GLY A 76 -30.60 17.57 10.76
C GLY A 76 -30.30 19.06 10.89
N LEU A 77 -29.83 19.42 12.08
CA LEU A 77 -29.41 20.78 12.42
C LEU A 77 -27.89 20.86 12.50
N ILE A 78 -27.36 21.98 12.04
CA ILE A 78 -25.98 22.40 12.35
C ILE A 78 -26.04 23.38 13.50
N LEU A 79 -25.39 23.03 14.61
CA LEU A 79 -25.39 23.85 15.82
C LEU A 79 -24.15 24.75 15.90
N LYS A 80 -24.30 25.90 16.54
CA LYS A 80 -23.21 26.85 16.80
C LYS A 80 -22.22 26.32 17.84
N PRO A 81 -20.98 26.86 17.90
CA PRO A 81 -19.89 26.33 18.70
C PRO A 81 -20.22 26.01 20.17
N PRO A 82 -20.94 26.85 20.94
CA PRO A 82 -21.19 26.56 22.37
C PRO A 82 -21.86 25.20 22.59
N ILE A 83 -22.91 24.89 21.84
CA ILE A 83 -23.63 23.62 21.96
C ILE A 83 -22.90 22.48 21.23
N ALA A 84 -22.21 22.79 20.12
CA ALA A 84 -21.49 21.78 19.36
C ALA A 84 -20.28 21.21 20.12
N GLU A 85 -19.57 22.06 20.87
CA GLU A 85 -18.40 21.67 21.68
C GLU A 85 -18.83 20.80 22.86
N GLU A 86 -19.92 21.14 23.56
CA GLU A 86 -20.48 20.32 24.65
C GLU A 86 -20.90 18.93 24.18
N ARG A 87 -21.48 18.82 22.98
CA ARG A 87 -21.90 17.55 22.38
C ARG A 87 -20.73 16.73 21.81
N GLY A 88 -19.68 17.40 21.35
CA GLY A 88 -18.61 16.82 20.54
C GLY A 88 -18.93 16.68 19.05
N SER A 89 -19.98 17.33 18.55
CA SER A 89 -20.33 17.36 17.12
C SER A 89 -21.17 18.59 16.80
N ARG A 90 -21.03 19.15 15.60
CA ARG A 90 -21.92 20.21 15.08
C ARG A 90 -23.22 19.65 14.51
N TRP A 91 -23.21 18.40 14.05
CA TRP A 91 -24.37 17.74 13.48
C TRP A 91 -25.31 17.24 14.58
N CYS A 92 -26.59 17.54 14.45
CA CYS A 92 -27.65 16.98 15.27
C CYS A 92 -28.73 16.44 14.32
N GLU A 93 -28.66 15.15 14.02
CA GLU A 93 -29.64 14.49 13.16
C GLU A 93 -31.04 14.56 13.76
N MET A 94 -32.05 14.85 12.95
CA MET A 94 -33.45 14.83 13.37
C MET A 94 -34.09 13.51 12.96
N VAL A 95 -33.98 13.15 11.69
CA VAL A 95 -34.68 12.05 11.04
C VAL A 95 -34.02 11.69 9.71
N TYR A 96 -34.27 10.48 9.19
CA TYR A 96 -33.77 10.04 7.89
C TYR A 96 -34.81 9.28 7.06
N TRP A 97 -34.55 9.12 5.76
CA TRP A 97 -35.35 8.35 4.80
C TRP A 97 -34.44 7.41 4.00
N PRO A 98 -34.58 6.07 4.12
CA PRO A 98 -33.84 5.13 3.30
C PRO A 98 -34.28 5.27 1.85
N ASP A 99 -33.34 5.59 0.97
CA ASP A 99 -33.57 5.85 -0.45
C ASP A 99 -32.38 5.32 -1.27
N PRO A 100 -32.36 3.99 -1.53
CA PRO A 100 -31.32 3.36 -2.36
C PRO A 100 -31.24 3.94 -3.77
N GLU A 101 -32.36 4.46 -4.28
CA GLU A 101 -32.48 5.05 -5.61
C GLU A 101 -32.22 6.57 -5.60
N VAL A 102 -31.92 7.16 -4.43
CA VAL A 102 -31.57 8.56 -4.19
C VAL A 102 -32.69 9.58 -4.47
N HIS A 103 -33.61 9.26 -5.39
CA HIS A 103 -34.58 10.22 -5.92
C HIS A 103 -36.00 10.00 -5.40
N VAL A 104 -36.31 8.88 -4.74
CA VAL A 104 -37.68 8.53 -4.33
C VAL A 104 -38.18 9.47 -3.24
N PHE A 105 -37.33 9.79 -2.26
CA PHE A 105 -37.69 10.62 -1.11
C PHE A 105 -37.05 12.01 -1.14
N GLN A 106 -36.25 12.33 -2.17
CA GLN A 106 -35.52 13.59 -2.27
C GLN A 106 -36.45 14.81 -2.12
N GLU A 107 -37.51 14.89 -2.94
CA GLU A 107 -38.42 16.03 -2.94
C GLU A 107 -39.16 16.16 -1.60
N LEU A 108 -39.63 15.03 -1.07
CA LEU A 108 -40.34 14.95 0.22
C LEU A 108 -39.44 15.41 1.39
N ALA A 109 -38.21 14.89 1.45
CA ALA A 109 -37.24 15.25 2.47
C ALA A 109 -36.84 16.72 2.35
N GLN A 110 -36.68 17.22 1.12
CA GLN A 110 -36.36 18.62 0.85
C GLN A 110 -37.46 19.56 1.36
N GLN A 111 -38.71 19.33 0.95
CA GLN A 111 -39.86 20.11 1.42
C GLN A 111 -39.96 20.09 2.96
N THR A 112 -39.71 18.93 3.57
CA THR A 112 -39.71 18.79 5.03
C THR A 112 -38.62 19.64 5.70
N GLY A 113 -37.42 19.66 5.13
CA GLY A 113 -36.31 20.46 5.63
C GLY A 113 -36.53 21.96 5.45
N GLU A 114 -37.09 22.37 4.31
CA GLU A 114 -37.47 23.76 4.03
C GLU A 114 -38.52 24.26 5.05
N HIS A 115 -39.54 23.46 5.35
CA HIS A 115 -40.53 23.80 6.37
C HIS A 115 -39.95 23.90 7.78
N LEU A 116 -39.03 23.00 8.16
CA LEU A 116 -38.34 23.08 9.45
C LEU A 116 -37.50 24.36 9.55
N ALA A 117 -36.76 24.69 8.49
CA ALA A 117 -35.93 25.89 8.42
C ALA A 117 -36.76 27.16 8.50
N GLN A 118 -37.88 27.21 7.76
CA GLN A 118 -38.85 28.30 7.80
C GLN A 118 -39.46 28.48 9.20
N THR A 119 -39.81 27.38 9.87
CA THR A 119 -40.40 27.40 11.21
C THR A 119 -39.43 27.95 12.26
N LEU A 120 -38.15 27.56 12.16
CA LEU A 120 -37.09 28.00 13.05
C LEU A 120 -36.57 29.40 12.69
N GLY A 121 -36.81 29.90 11.48
CA GLY A 121 -36.24 31.16 11.00
C GLY A 121 -34.74 31.08 10.72
N VAL A 122 -34.24 29.91 10.31
CA VAL A 122 -32.82 29.69 9.98
C VAL A 122 -32.66 29.27 8.51
N PRO A 123 -31.47 29.40 7.90
CA PRO A 123 -31.23 28.95 6.53
C PRO A 123 -31.42 27.44 6.36
N PHE A 124 -31.90 27.05 5.17
CA PHE A 124 -31.90 25.66 4.70
C PHE A 124 -30.76 25.42 3.70
N ARG A 125 -30.08 24.28 3.80
CA ARG A 125 -29.05 23.85 2.85
C ARG A 125 -29.26 22.40 2.42
N LEU A 126 -29.48 22.21 1.13
CA LEU A 126 -29.45 20.90 0.48
C LEU A 126 -28.01 20.55 0.07
N ILE A 127 -27.52 19.40 0.49
CA ILE A 127 -26.28 18.80 0.00
C ILE A 127 -26.69 17.76 -1.05
N PRO A 128 -26.40 17.99 -2.34
CA PRO A 128 -26.76 17.04 -3.37
C PRO A 128 -25.99 15.72 -3.16
N PRO A 129 -26.56 14.58 -3.58
CA PRO A 129 -25.85 13.32 -3.59
C PRO A 129 -24.59 13.50 -4.43
N ARG A 130 -23.43 13.06 -3.90
CA ARG A 130 -22.20 13.09 -4.71
C ARG A 130 -22.42 12.16 -5.89
N GLN A 131 -22.37 12.72 -7.10
CA GLN A 131 -22.35 11.91 -8.32
C GLN A 131 -21.17 10.93 -8.20
N ILE A 132 -21.44 9.66 -8.50
CA ILE A 132 -20.42 8.64 -8.61
C ILE A 132 -19.53 9.08 -9.77
N GLU A 133 -18.40 9.72 -9.49
CA GLU A 133 -17.27 9.59 -10.39
C GLU A 133 -17.02 8.09 -10.46
N ALA A 134 -17.27 7.51 -11.64
CA ALA A 134 -17.03 6.11 -11.89
C ALA A 134 -15.64 5.81 -11.32
N THR A 135 -15.56 4.88 -10.36
CA THR A 135 -14.25 4.44 -9.85
C THR A 135 -13.44 4.09 -11.09
N PRO A 136 -12.31 4.79 -11.36
CA PRO A 136 -11.54 4.51 -12.55
C PRO A 136 -11.31 3.00 -12.59
N GLN A 137 -11.61 2.36 -13.72
CA GLN A 137 -11.33 0.94 -13.82
C GLN A 137 -9.83 0.77 -13.57
N PRO A 138 -9.43 -0.13 -12.65
CA PRO A 138 -8.02 -0.33 -12.34
C PRO A 138 -7.25 -0.57 -13.62
N ARG A 139 -6.14 0.16 -13.79
CA ARG A 139 -5.28 -0.03 -14.96
C ARG A 139 -4.86 -1.51 -15.04
N PRO A 140 -5.02 -2.20 -16.18
CA PRO A 140 -4.58 -3.59 -16.26
C PRO A 140 -3.07 -3.69 -16.02
N LEU A 141 -2.64 -4.72 -15.27
CA LEU A 141 -1.23 -5.01 -15.06
C LEU A 141 -0.52 -5.27 -16.40
N PRO A 142 0.77 -4.92 -16.51
CA PRO A 142 1.56 -5.21 -17.71
C PRO A 142 1.57 -6.71 -18.00
N GLU A 143 1.52 -7.08 -19.28
CA GLU A 143 1.51 -8.48 -19.69
C GLU A 143 2.85 -9.16 -19.37
N LEU A 144 2.79 -10.43 -18.91
CA LEU A 144 4.00 -11.23 -18.75
C LEU A 144 4.59 -11.60 -20.13
N PRO A 145 5.91 -11.66 -20.31
CA PRO A 145 6.93 -11.69 -19.25
C PRO A 145 7.32 -10.31 -18.69
N LEU A 146 7.55 -10.27 -17.37
CA LEU A 146 8.16 -9.11 -16.70
C LEU A 146 9.64 -9.37 -16.47
N HIS A 147 10.45 -8.32 -16.59
CA HIS A 147 11.90 -8.38 -16.44
C HIS A 147 12.32 -7.43 -15.32
N PHE A 148 13.12 -7.92 -14.36
CA PHE A 148 13.64 -7.06 -13.30
C PHE A 148 15.03 -7.56 -12.89
N GLY A 149 16.05 -6.83 -13.34
CA GLY A 149 17.46 -7.19 -13.24
C GLY A 149 17.78 -8.55 -13.85
N LEU A 150 18.13 -9.53 -13.00
CA LEU A 150 18.50 -10.88 -13.42
C LEU A 150 17.34 -11.88 -13.27
N TRP A 151 16.12 -11.41 -13.09
CA TRP A 151 14.92 -12.23 -12.95
C TRP A 151 13.94 -11.97 -14.08
N THR A 152 13.20 -13.02 -14.44
CA THR A 152 12.10 -12.95 -15.39
C THR A 152 10.90 -13.68 -14.81
N MET A 153 9.73 -13.04 -14.82
CA MET A 153 8.47 -13.64 -14.40
C MET A 153 7.65 -14.07 -15.61
N GLU A 154 7.25 -15.35 -15.65
CA GLU A 154 6.49 -15.95 -16.75
C GLU A 154 5.31 -16.75 -16.23
N TYR A 155 4.29 -16.94 -17.08
CA TYR A 155 3.23 -17.92 -16.82
C TYR A 155 3.81 -19.33 -16.79
N ALA A 156 3.59 -20.06 -15.69
CA ALA A 156 3.99 -21.46 -15.57
C ALA A 156 2.99 -22.42 -16.20
N SER A 157 1.76 -21.95 -16.49
CA SER A 157 0.67 -22.73 -17.07
C SER A 157 -0.26 -21.83 -17.88
N ALA A 158 -1.01 -22.42 -18.82
CA ALA A 158 -1.98 -21.71 -19.65
C ALA A 158 -3.10 -21.04 -18.84
N ASP A 159 -3.38 -21.54 -17.64
CA ASP A 159 -4.47 -21.08 -16.77
C ASP A 159 -4.23 -19.69 -16.13
N LYS A 160 -3.10 -19.02 -16.40
CA LYS A 160 -2.71 -17.70 -15.87
C LYS A 160 -2.66 -17.57 -14.33
N ARG A 161 -2.96 -18.62 -13.58
CA ARG A 161 -2.99 -18.67 -12.10
C ARG A 161 -1.70 -19.21 -11.46
N ARG A 162 -0.68 -19.46 -12.27
CA ARG A 162 0.61 -19.99 -11.83
C ARG A 162 1.71 -19.24 -12.53
N PHE A 163 2.66 -18.77 -11.75
CA PHE A 163 3.82 -18.06 -12.26
C PHE A 163 5.11 -18.73 -11.81
N VAL A 164 6.13 -18.54 -12.64
CA VAL A 164 7.50 -18.88 -12.31
C VAL A 164 8.37 -17.65 -12.50
N ILE A 165 9.08 -17.28 -11.45
CA ILE A 165 10.12 -16.26 -11.49
C ILE A 165 11.44 -17.01 -11.65
N LYS A 166 12.08 -16.90 -12.82
CA LYS A 166 13.32 -17.58 -13.14
C LYS A 166 14.48 -16.60 -13.07
N ARG A 167 15.58 -17.05 -12.48
CA ARG A 167 16.85 -16.32 -12.54
C ARG A 167 17.53 -16.58 -13.87
N SER A 168 18.07 -15.53 -14.49
CA SER A 168 18.78 -15.60 -15.76
C SER A 168 20.05 -16.43 -15.67
N THR A 169 20.39 -17.09 -16.77
CA THR A 169 21.66 -17.83 -16.93
C THR A 169 22.88 -16.91 -16.86
N ARG A 170 22.72 -15.61 -17.18
CA ARG A 170 23.76 -14.58 -17.07
C ARG A 170 24.29 -14.46 -15.64
N TRP A 171 23.43 -14.61 -14.63
CA TRP A 171 23.85 -14.60 -13.24
C TRP A 171 24.84 -15.74 -12.94
N GLU A 172 24.51 -16.96 -13.35
CA GLU A 172 25.38 -18.14 -13.14
C GLU A 172 26.71 -17.98 -13.88
N MET A 173 26.68 -17.51 -15.13
CA MET A 173 27.88 -17.22 -15.90
C MET A 173 28.77 -16.16 -15.21
N ARG A 174 28.19 -15.11 -14.62
CA ARG A 174 28.92 -14.09 -13.86
C ARG A 174 29.59 -14.68 -12.62
N GLN A 175 28.92 -15.59 -11.90
CA GLN A 175 29.52 -16.26 -10.73
C GLN A 175 30.66 -17.19 -11.14
N TYR A 176 30.47 -18.02 -12.18
CA TYR A 176 31.54 -18.89 -12.68
C TYR A 176 32.72 -18.11 -13.25
N GLY A 177 32.46 -16.98 -13.92
CA GLY A 177 33.50 -16.06 -14.38
C GLY A 177 34.33 -15.51 -13.22
N ARG A 178 33.71 -15.10 -12.11
CA ARG A 178 34.42 -14.67 -10.90
C ARG A 178 35.26 -15.80 -10.29
N ILE A 179 34.70 -17.01 -10.21
CA ILE A 179 35.43 -18.19 -9.71
C ILE A 179 36.66 -18.47 -10.59
N ALA A 180 36.49 -18.49 -11.91
CA ALA A 180 37.59 -18.70 -12.85
C ALA A 180 38.67 -17.62 -12.72
N TRP A 181 38.26 -16.35 -12.58
CA TRP A 181 39.17 -15.23 -12.37
C TRP A 181 39.97 -15.34 -11.07
N TYR A 182 39.30 -15.64 -9.95
CA TYR A 182 39.98 -15.84 -8.67
C TYR A 182 40.91 -17.06 -8.70
N THR A 183 40.49 -18.14 -9.37
CA THR A 183 41.31 -19.34 -9.55
C THR A 183 42.57 -19.03 -10.36
N PHE A 184 42.44 -18.25 -11.44
CA PHE A 184 43.58 -17.81 -12.24
C PHE A 184 44.60 -17.03 -11.39
N TRP A 185 44.16 -16.00 -10.66
CA TRP A 185 45.08 -15.22 -9.81
C TRP A 185 45.68 -16.04 -8.67
N MET A 186 44.90 -16.94 -8.08
CA MET A 186 45.39 -17.85 -7.05
C MET A 186 46.55 -18.69 -7.57
N LEU A 187 46.44 -19.24 -8.79
CA LEU A 187 47.52 -20.03 -9.41
C LEU A 187 48.75 -19.17 -9.72
N VAL A 188 48.56 -17.94 -10.21
CA VAL A 188 49.67 -17.00 -10.46
C VAL A 188 50.42 -16.67 -9.17
N TYR A 189 49.72 -16.27 -8.11
CA TYR A 189 50.35 -15.94 -6.83
C TYR A 189 51.01 -17.16 -6.18
N LEU A 190 50.41 -18.34 -6.30
CA LEU A 190 51.01 -19.58 -5.82
C LEU A 190 52.31 -19.88 -6.55
N ALA A 191 52.31 -19.83 -7.88
CA ALA A 191 53.52 -20.07 -8.69
C ALA A 191 54.62 -19.07 -8.37
N LEU A 192 54.30 -17.77 -8.29
CA LEU A 192 55.25 -16.72 -7.91
C LEU A 192 55.85 -16.97 -6.53
N SER A 193 55.00 -17.28 -5.53
CA SER A 193 55.46 -17.53 -4.16
C SER A 193 56.39 -18.74 -4.07
N LEU A 194 56.05 -19.84 -4.77
CA LEU A 194 56.88 -21.03 -4.82
C LEU A 194 58.19 -20.78 -5.57
N MET A 195 58.15 -20.07 -6.69
CA MET A 195 59.37 -19.67 -7.41
C MET A 195 60.28 -18.81 -6.53
N THR A 196 59.76 -17.86 -5.77
CA THR A 196 60.58 -17.05 -4.85
C THR A 196 61.15 -17.85 -3.68
N LEU A 197 60.46 -18.91 -3.22
CA LEU A 197 60.96 -19.78 -2.14
C LEU A 197 62.03 -20.76 -2.60
N PHE A 198 61.92 -21.28 -3.83
CA PHE A 198 62.79 -22.35 -4.33
C PHE A 198 63.91 -21.90 -5.27
N SER A 199 63.75 -20.76 -5.93
CA SER A 199 64.82 -20.17 -6.72
C SER A 199 65.64 -19.29 -5.78
N ASP A 200 66.96 -19.47 -5.74
CA ASP A 200 67.88 -18.41 -5.32
C ASP A 200 67.77 -17.27 -6.34
N LEU A 201 66.65 -16.56 -6.32
CA LEU A 201 66.44 -15.33 -7.02
C LEU A 201 67.38 -14.34 -6.35
N ALA A 202 68.62 -14.33 -6.84
CA ALA A 202 69.54 -13.23 -6.67
C ALA A 202 68.85 -12.01 -7.27
N LEU A 203 68.07 -11.32 -6.44
CA LEU A 203 67.61 -9.97 -6.73
C LEU A 203 68.87 -9.23 -7.15
N PRO A 204 68.92 -8.63 -8.36
CA PRO A 204 70.08 -7.89 -8.77
C PRO A 204 70.36 -6.89 -7.65
N ASN A 205 71.59 -6.89 -7.13
CA ASN A 205 72.10 -5.93 -6.16
C ASN A 205 72.08 -4.53 -6.82
N ALA A 206 70.91 -4.00 -7.13
CA ALA A 206 70.68 -2.62 -7.46
C ALA A 206 70.78 -1.90 -6.13
N GLY A 207 71.89 -1.19 -5.92
CA GLY A 207 72.30 -0.54 -4.67
C GLY A 207 71.38 0.59 -4.21
N THR A 208 70.08 0.32 -4.05
CA THR A 208 69.06 1.27 -3.60
C THR A 208 68.10 0.60 -2.63
N LEU A 209 68.38 0.75 -1.34
CA LEU A 209 67.42 1.07 -0.25
C LEU A 209 66.08 0.29 -0.14
N LEU A 210 65.94 -0.92 -0.66
CA LEU A 210 64.75 -1.74 -0.41
C LEU A 210 65.01 -2.73 0.73
N PRO A 211 64.18 -2.74 1.81
CA PRO A 211 64.34 -3.65 2.92
C PRO A 211 64.19 -5.10 2.44
N ASP A 212 64.98 -5.98 3.05
CA ASP A 212 65.14 -7.39 2.68
C ASP A 212 63.77 -8.09 2.47
N PRO A 213 63.43 -8.54 1.25
CA PRO A 213 62.06 -8.94 0.90
C PRO A 213 61.70 -10.37 1.32
N HIS A 214 62.32 -10.90 2.37
CA HIS A 214 62.03 -12.26 2.88
C HIS A 214 60.55 -12.50 3.24
N TRP A 215 59.77 -11.44 3.47
CA TRP A 215 58.34 -11.54 3.78
C TRP A 215 57.43 -11.67 2.53
N LEU A 216 57.92 -11.32 1.33
CA LEU A 216 57.11 -11.31 0.10
C LEU A 216 56.49 -12.67 -0.26
N PRO A 217 57.20 -13.81 -0.17
CA PRO A 217 56.61 -15.11 -0.49
C PRO A 217 55.46 -15.48 0.46
N TYR A 218 55.59 -15.13 1.74
CA TYR A 218 54.55 -15.39 2.73
C TYR A 218 53.29 -14.55 2.48
N MET A 219 53.42 -13.33 1.98
CA MET A 219 52.28 -12.52 1.56
C MET A 219 51.58 -13.07 0.31
N GLY A 220 52.35 -13.61 -0.64
CA GLY A 220 51.77 -14.31 -1.78
C GLY A 220 50.96 -15.54 -1.33
N LEU A 221 51.49 -16.34 -0.41
CA LEU A 221 50.76 -17.47 0.19
C LEU A 221 49.52 -17.02 0.99
N ALA A 222 49.60 -15.93 1.75
CA ALA A 222 48.43 -15.37 2.45
C ALA A 222 47.33 -14.95 1.46
N THR A 223 47.72 -14.34 0.34
CA THR A 223 46.79 -13.96 -0.74
C THR A 223 46.15 -15.19 -1.38
N VAL A 224 46.91 -16.27 -1.59
CA VAL A 224 46.38 -17.57 -2.08
C VAL A 224 45.31 -18.12 -1.14
N VAL A 225 45.55 -18.13 0.18
CA VAL A 225 44.57 -18.61 1.17
C VAL A 225 43.30 -17.75 1.14
N LEU A 226 43.45 -16.43 1.05
CA LEU A 226 42.31 -15.51 0.96
C LEU A 226 41.48 -15.76 -0.31
N LEU A 227 42.14 -15.89 -1.48
CA LEU A 227 41.47 -16.18 -2.74
C LEU A 227 40.76 -17.54 -2.70
N ALA A 228 41.38 -18.57 -2.13
CA ALA A 228 40.75 -19.87 -1.93
C ALA A 228 39.47 -19.75 -1.07
N GLY A 229 39.53 -18.96 0.01
CA GLY A 229 38.35 -18.65 0.83
C GLY A 229 37.23 -17.97 0.05
N LEU A 230 37.55 -16.98 -0.79
CA LEU A 230 36.57 -16.28 -1.64
C LEU A 230 35.97 -17.21 -2.71
N ILE A 231 36.76 -18.11 -3.30
CA ILE A 231 36.28 -19.11 -4.26
C ILE A 231 35.27 -20.04 -3.57
N VAL A 232 35.62 -20.59 -2.40
CA VAL A 232 34.74 -21.47 -1.64
C VAL A 232 33.46 -20.76 -1.22
N ALA A 233 33.55 -19.53 -0.71
CA ALA A 233 32.38 -18.72 -0.35
C ALA A 233 31.46 -18.45 -1.55
N THR A 234 32.03 -18.12 -2.71
CA THR A 234 31.28 -17.88 -3.96
C THR A 234 30.62 -19.17 -4.47
N LEU A 235 31.30 -20.31 -4.35
CA LEU A 235 30.75 -21.61 -4.72
C LEU A 235 29.59 -22.01 -3.81
N ILE A 236 29.75 -21.88 -2.49
CA ILE A 236 28.70 -22.17 -1.50
C ILE A 236 27.47 -21.30 -1.74
N THR A 237 27.65 -20.00 -1.96
CA THR A 237 26.51 -19.09 -2.23
C THR A 237 25.83 -19.42 -3.56
N THR A 238 26.58 -19.73 -4.61
CA THR A 238 26.03 -20.14 -5.92
C THR A 238 25.23 -21.44 -5.84
N LEU A 239 25.69 -22.40 -5.03
CA LEU A 239 25.02 -23.69 -4.84
C LEU A 239 23.78 -23.59 -3.96
N ARG A 240 23.74 -22.66 -2.99
CA ARG A 240 22.62 -22.53 -2.04
C ARG A 240 21.52 -21.58 -2.50
N LYS A 241 21.83 -20.55 -3.29
CA LYS A 241 20.83 -19.57 -3.74
C LYS A 241 19.83 -20.21 -4.73
N PRO A 242 18.51 -19.99 -4.55
CA PRO A 242 17.49 -20.50 -5.47
C PRO A 242 17.63 -19.89 -6.87
N ASN A 243 17.17 -20.61 -7.88
CA ASN A 243 17.14 -20.15 -9.27
C ASN A 243 15.72 -20.04 -9.85
N SER A 244 14.72 -20.57 -9.16
CA SER A 244 13.32 -20.37 -9.53
C SER A 244 12.43 -20.21 -8.31
N ILE A 245 11.40 -19.38 -8.44
CA ILE A 245 10.36 -19.17 -7.44
C ILE A 245 9.03 -19.44 -8.13
N PHE A 246 8.23 -20.32 -7.55
CA PHE A 246 6.92 -20.69 -8.05
C PHE A 246 5.84 -20.11 -7.16
N VAL A 247 4.87 -19.46 -7.78
CA VAL A 247 3.68 -18.91 -7.13
C VAL A 247 2.50 -19.68 -7.70
N ASP A 248 1.86 -20.51 -6.87
CA ASP A 248 0.72 -21.34 -7.26
C ASP A 248 -0.54 -20.85 -6.56
N GLY A 249 -1.38 -20.10 -7.30
CA GLY A 249 -2.64 -19.60 -6.77
C GLY A 249 -3.70 -20.67 -6.57
N VAL A 250 -3.57 -21.84 -7.22
CA VAL A 250 -4.51 -22.95 -7.03
C VAL A 250 -4.26 -23.64 -5.70
N ARG A 251 -2.98 -23.81 -5.35
CA ARG A 251 -2.58 -24.38 -4.05
C ARG A 251 -2.49 -23.34 -2.94
N GLY A 252 -2.47 -22.05 -3.29
CA GLY A 252 -2.21 -20.97 -2.36
C GLY A 252 -0.84 -21.11 -1.72
N THR A 253 0.21 -21.30 -2.52
CA THR A 253 1.59 -21.49 -2.00
C THR A 253 2.60 -20.75 -2.84
N ILE A 254 3.62 -20.18 -2.18
CA ILE A 254 4.83 -19.69 -2.81
C ILE A 254 6.02 -20.55 -2.38
N SER A 255 6.88 -20.94 -3.32
CA SER A 255 8.00 -21.83 -3.05
C SER A 255 9.23 -21.46 -3.87
N ALA A 256 10.42 -21.58 -3.28
CA ALA A 256 11.68 -21.43 -4.01
C ALA A 256 12.39 -22.76 -4.20
N TRP A 257 12.99 -22.88 -5.38
CA TRP A 257 13.64 -24.07 -5.86
C TRP A 257 15.06 -23.76 -6.33
N LYS A 258 15.94 -24.73 -6.13
CA LYS A 258 17.25 -24.80 -6.78
C LYS A 258 17.25 -26.04 -7.66
N ASN A 259 17.09 -25.84 -8.96
CA ASN A 259 16.89 -26.93 -9.92
C ASN A 259 15.67 -27.79 -9.54
N ARG A 260 15.90 -29.01 -9.04
CA ARG A 260 14.85 -29.94 -8.58
C ARG A 260 14.70 -30.02 -7.06
N ARG A 261 15.49 -29.24 -6.31
CA ARG A 261 15.48 -29.26 -4.84
C ARG A 261 14.64 -28.09 -4.32
N LEU A 262 13.63 -28.41 -3.51
CA LEU A 262 12.88 -27.42 -2.75
C LEU A 262 13.79 -26.79 -1.70
N VAL A 263 13.88 -25.46 -1.68
CA VAL A 263 14.67 -24.70 -0.70
C VAL A 263 13.77 -24.26 0.45
N TRP A 264 12.61 -23.68 0.13
CA TRP A 264 11.60 -23.27 1.09
C TRP A 264 10.22 -23.21 0.43
N GLN A 265 9.16 -23.27 1.24
CA GLN A 265 7.77 -23.13 0.84
C GLN A 265 6.99 -22.45 1.95
N ILE A 266 6.13 -21.50 1.60
CA ILE A 266 5.26 -20.77 2.52
C ILE A 266 3.83 -20.82 1.96
N PRO A 267 2.84 -21.23 2.76
CA PRO A 267 1.44 -21.21 2.35
C PRO A 267 0.85 -19.80 2.45
N ALA A 268 -0.11 -19.47 1.59
CA ALA A 268 -0.68 -18.14 1.45
C ALA A 268 -1.39 -17.66 2.73
N ASN A 269 -1.96 -18.57 3.51
CA ASN A 269 -2.62 -18.24 4.78
C ASN A 269 -1.65 -17.77 5.88
N GLU A 270 -0.34 -18.01 5.74
CA GLU A 270 0.68 -17.46 6.62
C GLU A 270 1.14 -16.05 6.18
N ILE A 271 0.76 -15.61 4.99
CA ILE A 271 1.19 -14.34 4.42
C ILE A 271 0.10 -13.29 4.66
N GLN A 272 0.44 -12.22 5.36
CA GLN A 272 -0.47 -11.10 5.61
C GLN A 272 -0.42 -10.07 4.48
N SER A 273 0.77 -9.79 3.96
CA SER A 273 0.97 -8.81 2.89
C SER A 273 2.29 -9.04 2.15
N VAL A 274 2.42 -8.43 0.98
CA VAL A 274 3.61 -8.53 0.12
C VAL A 274 4.24 -7.15 -0.03
N TYR A 275 5.53 -7.04 0.25
CA TYR A 275 6.27 -5.79 0.19
C TYR A 275 7.23 -5.82 -0.99
N VAL A 276 7.25 -4.71 -1.73
CA VAL A 276 8.34 -4.35 -2.62
C VAL A 276 9.08 -3.17 -2.01
N SER A 277 10.38 -3.31 -1.79
CA SER A 277 11.24 -2.23 -1.29
C SER A 277 12.19 -1.80 -2.39
N GLU A 278 12.17 -0.53 -2.76
CA GLU A 278 13.00 0.02 -3.85
C GLU A 278 13.82 1.22 -3.39
N ILE A 279 15.06 1.29 -3.88
CA ILE A 279 15.91 2.48 -3.75
C ILE A 279 15.99 3.15 -5.10
N VAL A 280 15.58 4.42 -5.16
CA VAL A 280 15.53 5.20 -6.41
C VAL A 280 16.36 6.48 -6.31
N LYS A 281 16.86 6.98 -7.44
CA LYS A 281 17.57 8.26 -7.51
C LYS A 281 16.61 9.44 -7.56
N ARG A 282 16.84 10.44 -6.70
CA ARG A 282 15.95 11.62 -6.52
C ARG A 282 15.69 12.49 -7.77
N ARG A 283 16.56 12.46 -8.79
CA ARG A 283 16.61 13.48 -9.86
C ARG A 283 16.21 13.00 -11.25
N GLU A 284 15.85 11.74 -11.41
CA GLU A 284 15.49 11.14 -12.70
C GLU A 284 13.95 10.96 -12.78
N VAL A 285 13.38 11.17 -13.96
CA VAL A 285 11.95 10.96 -14.24
C VAL A 285 11.84 10.19 -15.57
N PRO A 286 11.40 8.92 -15.56
CA PRO A 286 11.15 8.08 -14.38
C PRO A 286 12.46 7.76 -13.62
N PRO A 287 12.43 7.65 -12.29
CA PRO A 287 13.65 7.43 -11.52
C PRO A 287 14.16 6.01 -11.74
N ALA A 288 15.45 5.84 -12.05
CA ALA A 288 16.04 4.52 -12.15
C ALA A 288 16.02 3.80 -10.79
N THR A 289 15.65 2.53 -10.79
CA THR A 289 15.69 1.67 -9.61
C THR A 289 17.13 1.19 -9.44
N GLU A 290 17.82 1.63 -8.39
CA GLU A 290 19.19 1.17 -8.08
C GLU A 290 19.19 -0.21 -7.41
N TYR A 291 18.16 -0.47 -6.62
CA TYR A 291 18.01 -1.68 -5.83
C TYR A 291 16.52 -1.96 -5.64
N GLY A 292 16.14 -3.23 -5.74
CA GLY A 292 14.77 -3.67 -5.47
C GLY A 292 14.75 -5.01 -4.74
N GLU A 293 13.82 -5.22 -3.83
CA GLU A 293 13.60 -6.52 -3.20
C GLU A 293 12.11 -6.79 -2.96
N ILE A 294 11.74 -8.07 -2.99
CA ILE A 294 10.39 -8.53 -2.62
C ILE A 294 10.48 -9.33 -1.33
N ASN A 295 9.61 -8.98 -0.38
CA ASN A 295 9.51 -9.61 0.93
C ASN A 295 8.05 -10.02 1.22
N LEU A 296 7.85 -11.17 1.86
CA LEU A 296 6.55 -11.59 2.38
C LEU A 296 6.47 -11.21 3.85
N HIS A 297 5.42 -10.47 4.22
CA HIS A 297 5.12 -10.20 5.62
C HIS A 297 4.26 -11.34 6.17
N LEU A 298 4.81 -12.10 7.11
CA LEU A 298 4.17 -13.29 7.70
C LEU A 298 3.33 -12.96 8.95
N GLY A 299 3.25 -11.67 9.31
CA GLY A 299 2.63 -11.21 10.54
C GLY A 299 3.55 -11.18 11.76
N GLY A 300 3.11 -10.44 12.79
CA GLY A 300 3.89 -10.25 14.01
C GLY A 300 5.26 -9.60 13.77
N GLY A 301 5.40 -8.80 12.71
CA GLY A 301 6.64 -8.14 12.32
C GLY A 301 7.68 -9.07 11.68
N LYS A 302 7.32 -10.30 11.31
CA LYS A 302 8.22 -11.24 10.64
C LYS A 302 8.16 -11.08 9.13
N PHE A 303 9.32 -11.03 8.50
CA PHE A 303 9.47 -10.95 7.06
C PHE A 303 10.23 -12.16 6.52
N HIS A 304 9.83 -12.63 5.35
CA HIS A 304 10.56 -13.62 4.58
C HIS A 304 11.04 -13.01 3.27
N PHE A 305 12.35 -13.01 3.08
CA PHE A 305 12.99 -12.53 1.87
C PHE A 305 12.73 -13.48 0.69
N VAL A 306 12.21 -12.96 -0.41
CA VAL A 306 11.89 -13.74 -1.61
C VAL A 306 13.00 -13.62 -2.65
N LEU A 307 13.25 -12.40 -3.11
CA LEU A 307 14.22 -12.10 -4.15
C LEU A 307 14.73 -10.66 -4.05
N VAL A 308 15.85 -10.44 -4.73
CA VAL A 308 16.50 -9.13 -4.89
C VAL A 308 16.84 -8.91 -6.35
N GLN A 309 16.64 -7.67 -6.79
CA GLN A 309 17.15 -7.05 -7.99
C GLN A 309 18.42 -6.27 -7.62
N GLU A 310 19.58 -6.80 -8.01
CA GLU A 310 20.90 -6.22 -7.69
C GLU A 310 21.41 -5.25 -8.76
N ASP A 311 20.94 -5.39 -10.01
CA ASP A 311 21.40 -4.56 -11.12
C ASP A 311 20.43 -3.38 -11.32
N PRO A 312 20.93 -2.14 -11.49
CA PRO A 312 20.09 -0.98 -11.74
C PRO A 312 19.25 -1.13 -12.99
N GLU A 313 18.03 -0.63 -12.95
CA GLU A 313 17.08 -0.67 -14.06
C GLU A 313 16.61 0.72 -14.43
N GLU A 314 16.71 1.03 -15.72
CA GLU A 314 16.15 2.25 -16.29
C GLU A 314 14.66 2.02 -16.54
N ASN A 315 13.81 2.76 -15.84
CA ASN A 315 12.35 2.63 -15.96
C ASN A 315 11.77 3.43 -17.14
N ALA A 316 12.59 3.77 -18.14
CA ALA A 316 12.24 4.71 -19.21
C ALA A 316 11.08 4.21 -20.09
N ASP A 317 10.96 2.89 -20.25
CA ASP A 317 9.91 2.26 -21.05
C ASP A 317 8.64 1.95 -20.23
N THR A 318 8.65 2.21 -18.92
CA THR A 318 7.52 1.87 -18.06
C THR A 318 6.43 2.96 -18.14
N PRO A 319 5.16 2.61 -18.39
CA PRO A 319 4.10 3.59 -18.55
C PRO A 319 3.87 4.40 -17.27
N LEU A 320 4.16 5.70 -17.32
CA LEU A 320 3.93 6.61 -16.22
C LEU A 320 2.44 6.98 -16.10
N PRO A 321 1.94 7.27 -14.89
CA PRO A 321 0.62 7.87 -14.70
C PRO A 321 0.65 9.33 -15.15
N ASP A 322 -0.53 9.88 -15.46
CA ASP A 322 -0.67 11.26 -15.91
C ASP A 322 -0.19 12.28 -14.84
N ASP A 323 -0.23 11.89 -13.56
CA ASP A 323 0.36 12.64 -12.45
C ASP A 323 1.52 11.84 -11.83
N PRO A 324 2.77 12.09 -12.27
CA PRO A 324 3.92 11.34 -11.77
C PRO A 324 4.10 11.62 -10.28
N ILE A 325 4.15 10.55 -9.49
CA ILE A 325 4.44 10.63 -8.06
C ILE A 325 5.72 11.45 -7.88
N GLN A 326 5.64 12.52 -7.09
CA GLN A 326 6.82 13.25 -6.67
C GLN A 326 7.56 12.40 -5.63
N TYR A 327 8.65 11.75 -6.06
CA TYR A 327 9.60 10.98 -5.22
C TYR A 327 10.41 11.91 -4.31
N LYS A 328 9.72 12.68 -3.45
CA LYS A 328 10.36 13.70 -2.59
C LYS A 328 10.87 13.13 -1.28
N ASP A 329 10.14 12.17 -0.71
CA ASP A 329 10.40 11.60 0.61
C ASP A 329 10.36 10.06 0.56
N SER A 330 11.10 9.43 1.49
CA SER A 330 11.00 7.98 1.70
C SER A 330 9.69 7.68 2.42
N ASP A 331 8.90 6.75 1.89
CA ASP A 331 7.55 6.49 2.39
C ASP A 331 7.14 5.03 2.12
N VAL A 332 6.26 4.52 2.97
CA VAL A 332 5.62 3.21 2.80
C VAL A 332 4.16 3.45 2.45
N ARG A 333 3.77 3.03 1.25
CA ARG A 333 2.42 3.24 0.72
C ARG A 333 1.82 1.96 0.19
N GLU A 334 0.50 1.92 0.13
CA GLU A 334 -0.21 0.83 -0.52
C GLU A 334 0.16 0.82 -2.02
N LEU A 335 0.50 -0.36 -2.53
CA LEU A 335 0.77 -0.59 -3.93
C LEU A 335 -0.51 -1.09 -4.60
N THR A 336 -0.94 -0.37 -5.62
CA THR A 336 -2.12 -0.65 -6.44
C THR A 336 -1.73 -0.66 -7.91
N GLN A 337 -2.61 -1.15 -8.78
CA GLN A 337 -2.34 -1.19 -10.21
C GLN A 337 -2.15 0.21 -10.83
N ASP A 338 -2.74 1.23 -10.22
CA ASP A 338 -2.64 2.62 -10.69
C ASP A 338 -1.32 3.31 -10.28
N ASN A 339 -0.62 2.76 -9.29
CA ASN A 339 0.64 3.32 -8.79
C ASN A 339 1.85 2.38 -8.92
N ALA A 340 1.72 1.32 -9.73
CA ALA A 340 2.83 0.45 -10.11
C ALA A 340 3.55 1.00 -11.36
N PHE A 341 4.85 1.24 -11.23
CA PHE A 341 5.69 1.90 -12.23
C PHE A 341 6.97 1.13 -12.58
N THR A 342 7.18 -0.04 -11.97
CA THR A 342 8.30 -0.91 -12.30
C THR A 342 7.78 -2.33 -12.50
N ASP A 343 8.50 -3.11 -13.30
CA ASP A 343 8.21 -4.52 -13.48
C ASP A 343 8.30 -5.30 -12.16
N LEU A 344 9.14 -4.85 -11.22
CA LEU A 344 9.23 -5.42 -9.88
C LEU A 344 7.97 -5.14 -9.04
N GLN A 345 7.44 -3.91 -9.09
CA GLN A 345 6.17 -3.56 -8.45
C GLN A 345 5.00 -4.33 -9.09
N ALA A 346 4.97 -4.45 -10.41
CA ALA A 346 3.97 -5.26 -11.10
C ALA A 346 4.06 -6.74 -10.70
N ALA A 347 5.27 -7.30 -10.59
CA ALA A 347 5.49 -8.65 -10.09
C ALA A 347 4.97 -8.82 -8.65
N ASN A 348 5.16 -7.83 -7.79
CA ASN A 348 4.63 -7.81 -6.42
C ASN A 348 3.09 -7.89 -6.41
N LEU A 349 2.42 -7.13 -7.29
CA LEU A 349 0.96 -7.17 -7.45
C LEU A 349 0.49 -8.52 -7.97
N TYR A 350 1.15 -9.09 -8.99
CA TYR A 350 0.81 -10.44 -9.48
C TYR A 350 0.91 -11.51 -8.39
N ILE A 351 1.94 -11.44 -7.54
CA ILE A 351 2.10 -12.34 -6.38
C ILE A 351 0.93 -12.15 -5.41
N ALA A 352 0.62 -10.91 -5.05
CA ALA A 352 -0.42 -10.57 -4.09
C ALA A 352 -1.81 -11.01 -4.57
N GLU A 353 -2.15 -10.75 -5.83
CA GLU A 353 -3.43 -11.17 -6.44
C GLU A 353 -3.56 -12.70 -6.49
N THR A 354 -2.49 -13.39 -6.88
CA THR A 354 -2.51 -14.85 -7.08
C THR A 354 -2.59 -15.63 -5.78
N LEU A 355 -2.07 -15.09 -4.69
CA LEU A 355 -2.14 -15.74 -3.37
C LEU A 355 -3.44 -15.46 -2.62
N GLY A 356 -4.42 -14.79 -3.25
CA GLY A 356 -5.75 -14.56 -2.67
C GLY A 356 -6.06 -13.10 -2.36
N ILE A 357 -5.55 -12.16 -3.18
CA ILE A 357 -5.78 -10.71 -3.04
C ILE A 357 -5.23 -10.21 -1.70
N LEU A 358 -3.93 -10.41 -1.50
CA LEU A 358 -3.21 -9.87 -0.35
C LEU A 358 -2.99 -8.36 -0.51
N ALA A 359 -2.85 -7.64 0.60
CA ALA A 359 -2.39 -6.25 0.55
C ALA A 359 -0.96 -6.20 0.01
N ALA A 360 -0.71 -5.31 -0.95
CA ALA A 360 0.61 -5.04 -1.49
C ALA A 360 1.11 -3.68 -1.00
N TRP A 361 2.38 -3.60 -0.63
CA TRP A 361 2.99 -2.39 -0.10
C TRP A 361 4.26 -2.06 -0.86
N HIS A 362 4.50 -0.77 -1.06
CA HIS A 362 5.71 -0.22 -1.64
C HIS A 362 6.45 0.60 -0.57
N ASP A 363 7.63 0.12 -0.16
CA ASP A 363 8.60 0.83 0.68
C ASP A 363 9.62 1.53 -0.22
N LEU A 364 9.42 2.82 -0.43
CA LEU A 364 10.26 3.64 -1.28
C LEU A 364 11.35 4.32 -0.46
N ARG A 365 12.61 4.20 -0.91
CA ARG A 365 13.75 4.92 -0.34
C ARG A 365 14.43 5.76 -1.41
N VAL A 366 14.61 7.04 -1.10
CA VAL A 366 15.20 8.00 -2.04
C VAL A 366 16.66 8.26 -1.66
N ARG A 367 17.57 8.08 -2.61
CA ARG A 367 19.02 8.32 -2.44
C ARG A 367 19.45 9.70 -2.93
#